data_AF-A0AB73QII0-F1
#
_entry.id   AF-A0AB73QII0-F1
#
_cell.length_a   1.000
_cell.length_b   1.000
_cell.length_c   1.000
_cell.angle_alpha   90.00
_cell.angle_beta   90.00
_cell.angle_gamma   90.00
#
_symmetry.space_group_name_H-M   'P 1'
#
loop_
_entity.id
_entity.type
_entity.pdbx_description
1 polymer ?
#
loop_
_entity_poly.entity_id
_entity_poly.type
_entity_poly.pdbx_seq_one_letter_code
_entity_poly.pdbx_strand_id
1 'polypeptide(L)'
;MASIKFNFSKLQKIYVDAWERKDPTIAFEIRIGAGCFVFMMFLSKEDTDKNDRLFIYFRNIETLHQIKLYGYHLGGNFEAYISAKEEDLIRKELRLQGRGNPFNFNEFLNELNESIPQFLSPTTKGETLRNTWEYIKDDMRNIIDEADRTILIGLKKLPEKSRPKDKTLRKLYLYINGCDNDISDFIESIKERNITLAWTNDPRRTAKTFAQLLTDFSNMQ
;
A
#
# COMPACT_ATOMS: atom_id res chain seq x y z
N MET A 1 25.48 4.91 15.70
CA MET A 1 25.02 6.27 15.35
C MET A 1 23.61 6.46 15.91
N ALA A 2 23.28 7.66 16.38
CA ALA A 2 21.94 7.97 16.88
C ALA A 2 20.92 7.97 15.72
N SER A 3 19.68 7.60 16.00
CA SER A 3 18.58 7.67 15.02
C SER A 3 18.24 9.13 14.71
N ILE A 4 18.04 9.44 13.44
CA ILE A 4 17.57 10.75 12.97
C ILE A 4 16.04 10.76 13.03
N LYS A 5 15.45 11.75 13.69
CA LYS A 5 14.01 11.99 13.63
C LYS A 5 13.71 12.82 12.38
N PHE A 6 12.89 12.31 11.48
CA PHE A 6 12.51 12.96 10.23
C PHE A 6 10.99 12.96 10.04
N ASN A 7 10.41 14.03 9.50
CA ASN A 7 8.97 14.11 9.22
C ASN A 7 8.71 14.04 7.71
N PHE A 8 8.04 12.98 7.25
CA PHE A 8 7.58 12.85 5.86
C PHE A 8 6.30 13.66 5.62
N SER A 9 6.35 14.96 5.90
CA SER A 9 5.18 15.86 5.90
C SER A 9 4.46 15.93 4.56
N LYS A 10 5.16 15.65 3.45
CA LYS A 10 4.60 15.66 2.09
C LYS A 10 3.67 14.49 1.81
N LEU A 11 3.60 13.48 2.70
CA LEU A 11 2.57 12.43 2.68
C LEU A 11 1.17 12.97 3.01
N GLN A 12 1.04 14.15 3.64
CA GLN A 12 -0.24 14.61 4.19
C GLN A 12 -1.35 14.64 3.15
N LYS A 13 -1.13 15.25 1.98
CA LYS A 13 -2.19 15.44 0.99
C LYS A 13 -2.74 14.11 0.48
N ILE A 14 -1.84 13.22 0.06
CA ILE A 14 -2.23 11.90 -0.44
C ILE A 14 -2.83 11.01 0.66
N TYR A 15 -2.43 11.22 1.92
CA TYR A 15 -3.01 10.54 3.07
C TYR A 15 -4.43 11.01 3.38
N VAL A 16 -4.66 12.33 3.40
CA VAL A 16 -5.98 12.92 3.59
C VAL A 16 -6.90 12.50 2.44
N ASP A 17 -6.43 12.60 1.19
CA ASP A 17 -7.20 12.17 0.02
C ASP A 17 -7.60 10.69 0.10
N ALA A 18 -6.67 9.80 0.48
CA ALA A 18 -6.94 8.38 0.69
C ALA A 18 -7.98 8.14 1.79
N TRP A 19 -7.91 8.91 2.88
CA TRP A 19 -8.86 8.85 3.98
C TRP A 19 -10.26 9.32 3.58
N GLU A 20 -10.36 10.44 2.87
CA GLU A 20 -11.62 11.05 2.42
C GLU A 20 -12.32 10.20 1.35
N ARG A 21 -11.56 9.67 0.39
CA ARG A 21 -12.07 8.79 -0.67
C ARG A 21 -12.41 7.38 -0.17
N LYS A 22 -12.16 7.10 1.11
CA LYS A 22 -12.27 5.76 1.70
C LYS A 22 -11.47 4.72 0.91
N ASP A 23 -10.35 5.15 0.33
CA ASP A 23 -9.41 4.33 -0.42
C ASP A 23 -8.21 4.03 0.47
N PRO A 24 -8.17 2.86 1.14
CA PRO A 24 -7.27 2.63 2.24
C PRO A 24 -5.84 2.24 1.78
N THR A 25 -5.43 2.59 0.57
CA THR A 25 -4.15 2.18 0.01
C THR A 25 -3.47 3.34 -0.69
N ILE A 26 -2.22 3.59 -0.31
CA ILE A 26 -1.33 4.56 -0.94
C ILE A 26 -0.18 3.76 -1.52
N ALA A 27 0.13 3.96 -2.79
CA ALA A 27 1.29 3.34 -3.44
C ALA A 27 1.82 4.24 -4.56
N PHE A 28 3.12 4.52 -4.54
CA PHE A 28 3.79 5.29 -5.59
C PHE A 28 5.30 5.02 -5.63
N GLU A 29 5.91 5.32 -6.77
CA GLU A 29 7.35 5.19 -6.99
C GLU A 29 8.01 6.58 -6.96
N ILE A 30 9.14 6.68 -6.26
CA ILE A 30 10.06 7.83 -6.33
C ILE A 30 11.37 7.36 -6.94
N ARG A 31 11.91 8.13 -7.89
CA ARG A 31 13.25 7.93 -8.46
C ARG A 31 14.13 9.12 -8.12
N ILE A 32 15.24 8.85 -7.44
CA ILE A 32 16.26 9.86 -7.10
C ILE A 32 17.63 9.27 -7.41
N GLY A 33 18.36 9.91 -8.32
CA GLY A 33 19.63 9.39 -8.83
C GLY A 33 19.47 7.98 -9.39
N ALA A 34 20.27 7.03 -8.89
CA ALA A 34 20.17 5.62 -9.26
C ALA A 34 19.10 4.85 -8.48
N GLY A 35 18.55 5.42 -7.40
CA GLY A 35 17.61 4.74 -6.51
C GLY A 35 16.18 4.79 -7.01
N CYS A 36 15.45 3.71 -6.73
CA CYS A 36 14.04 3.54 -7.05
C CYS A 36 13.30 3.01 -5.81
N PHE A 37 12.51 3.89 -5.19
CA PHE A 37 11.84 3.64 -3.92
C PHE A 37 10.33 3.53 -4.15
N VAL A 38 9.75 2.39 -3.83
CA VAL A 38 8.29 2.21 -3.88
C VAL A 38 7.72 2.39 -2.48
N PHE A 39 6.99 3.48 -2.27
CA PHE A 39 6.35 3.82 -1.01
C PHE A 39 4.95 3.22 -0.99
N MET A 40 4.60 2.57 0.11
CA MET A 40 3.27 2.01 0.32
C MET A 40 2.77 2.26 1.74
N MET A 41 1.48 2.61 1.87
CA MET A 41 0.77 2.65 3.14
C MET A 41 -0.58 1.96 3.00
N PHE A 42 -0.98 1.25 4.05
CA PHE A 42 -2.17 0.42 4.07
C PHE A 42 -3.04 0.86 5.26
N LEU A 43 -3.93 1.83 5.01
CA LEU A 43 -4.85 2.33 6.03
C LEU A 43 -5.89 1.26 6.39
N SER A 44 -6.34 1.19 7.62
CA SER A 44 -7.28 0.22 8.13
C SER A 44 -8.13 0.91 9.19
N LYS A 45 -9.45 0.84 9.07
CA LYS A 45 -10.33 1.27 10.17
C LYS A 45 -10.33 0.26 11.32
N GLU A 46 -9.98 -0.99 11.03
CA GLU A 46 -9.96 -2.09 11.99
C GLU A 46 -8.61 -2.23 12.73
N ASP A 47 -7.55 -1.61 12.21
CA ASP A 47 -6.17 -1.81 12.68
C ASP A 47 -5.43 -0.47 12.65
N THR A 48 -5.72 0.38 13.63
CA THR A 48 -5.13 1.73 13.73
C THR A 48 -3.60 1.69 13.78
N ASP A 49 -3.02 0.64 14.38
CA ASP A 49 -1.57 0.42 14.45
C ASP A 49 -0.91 0.20 13.07
N LYS A 50 -1.70 -0.13 12.03
CA LYS A 50 -1.20 -0.23 10.64
C LYS A 50 -1.26 1.08 9.87
N ASN A 51 -2.07 2.03 10.32
CA ASN A 51 -2.09 3.39 9.75
C ASN A 51 -0.76 4.10 10.01
N ASP A 52 -0.02 3.62 11.00
CA ASP A 52 1.27 4.15 11.43
C ASP A 52 2.46 3.42 10.79
N ARG A 53 2.27 2.74 9.66
CA ARG A 53 3.34 1.99 8.98
C ARG A 53 3.55 2.49 7.56
N LEU A 54 4.78 2.90 7.29
CA LEU A 54 5.28 3.16 5.95
C LEU A 54 6.11 1.96 5.49
N PHE A 55 5.73 1.38 4.36
CA PHE A 55 6.51 0.36 3.69
C PHE A 55 7.30 1.02 2.55
N ILE A 56 8.59 0.72 2.49
CA ILE A 56 9.46 1.17 1.40
C ILE A 56 10.08 -0.08 0.79
N TYR A 57 9.78 -0.33 -0.47
CA TYR A 57 10.47 -1.34 -1.25
C TYR A 57 11.60 -0.68 -2.04
N PHE A 58 12.82 -1.12 -1.75
CA PHE A 58 14.05 -0.69 -2.40
C PHE A 58 14.29 -1.58 -3.63
N ARG A 59 14.00 -1.05 -4.83
CA ARG A 59 13.88 -1.87 -6.04
C ARG A 59 15.21 -2.44 -6.52
N ASN A 60 16.31 -1.70 -6.39
CA ASN A 60 17.63 -2.19 -6.84
C ASN A 60 18.18 -3.30 -5.96
N ILE A 61 17.80 -3.33 -4.68
CA ILE A 61 18.27 -4.33 -3.71
C ILE A 61 17.18 -5.33 -3.31
N GLU A 62 16.04 -5.27 -3.98
CA GLU A 62 14.88 -6.15 -3.81
C GLU A 62 14.46 -6.36 -2.36
N THR A 63 14.48 -5.29 -1.56
CA THR A 63 14.24 -5.38 -0.11
C THR A 63 13.03 -4.56 0.28
N LEU A 64 12.03 -5.18 0.93
CA LEU A 64 10.93 -4.48 1.60
C LEU A 64 11.33 -4.14 3.03
N HIS A 65 11.23 -2.87 3.41
CA HIS A 65 11.46 -2.43 4.78
C HIS A 65 10.23 -1.70 5.33
N GLN A 66 9.95 -1.92 6.61
CA GLN A 66 8.84 -1.28 7.31
C GLN A 66 9.37 -0.25 8.31
N ILE A 67 8.88 0.97 8.19
CA ILE A 67 9.18 2.08 9.10
C ILE A 67 7.91 2.40 9.90
N LYS A 68 8.05 2.51 11.22
CA LYS A 68 6.98 3.00 12.09
C LYS A 68 6.95 4.52 12.06
N LEU A 69 5.77 5.06 11.80
CA LEU A 69 5.46 6.47 11.84
C LEU A 69 4.82 6.84 13.19
N TYR A 70 5.01 8.09 13.59
CA TYR A 70 4.46 8.67 14.81
C TYR A 70 3.88 10.05 14.51
N GLY A 71 2.94 10.48 15.33
CA GLY A 71 2.33 11.80 15.24
C GLY A 71 0.93 11.79 14.64
N TYR A 72 0.36 12.98 14.49
CA TYR A 72 -0.97 13.18 13.91
C TYR A 72 -0.89 13.28 12.38
N HIS A 73 -1.07 12.14 11.70
CA HIS A 73 -0.93 12.01 10.23
C HIS A 73 -1.87 12.93 9.44
N LEU A 74 -3.15 13.03 9.84
CA LEU A 74 -4.10 13.94 9.20
C LEU A 74 -3.66 15.43 9.30
N GLY A 75 -2.89 15.77 10.34
CA GLY A 75 -2.29 17.10 10.51
C GLY A 75 -0.90 17.26 9.90
N GLY A 76 -0.39 16.27 9.17
CA GLY A 76 0.89 16.37 8.46
C GLY A 76 2.12 15.93 9.28
N ASN A 77 1.93 15.29 10.42
CA ASN A 77 3.02 14.78 11.25
C ASN A 77 3.20 13.28 11.01
N PHE A 78 4.13 12.93 10.12
CA PHE A 78 4.56 11.56 9.77
C PHE A 78 6.01 11.36 10.24
N GLU A 79 6.20 11.39 11.56
CA GLU A 79 7.52 11.33 12.17
C GLU A 79 8.07 9.91 12.15
N ALA A 80 9.27 9.72 11.60
CA ALA A 80 9.99 8.46 11.57
C ALA A 80 11.35 8.60 12.26
N TYR A 81 11.77 7.53 12.92
CA TYR A 81 13.14 7.41 13.44
C TYR A 81 13.97 6.58 12.46
N ILE A 82 14.85 7.25 11.73
CA ILE A 82 15.74 6.66 10.73
C ILE A 82 17.04 6.25 11.43
N SER A 83 17.25 4.94 11.59
CA SER A 83 18.46 4.39 12.19
C SER A 83 19.56 4.18 11.15
N ALA A 84 20.75 3.77 11.61
CA ALA A 84 21.85 3.40 10.73
C ALA A 84 21.48 2.25 9.76
N LYS A 85 20.52 1.39 10.14
CA LYS A 85 20.02 0.33 9.25
C LYS A 85 19.27 0.92 8.06
N GLU A 86 18.35 1.87 8.28
CA GLU A 86 17.61 2.53 7.20
C GLU A 86 18.56 3.34 6.30
N GLU A 87 19.53 4.03 6.87
CA GLU A 87 20.55 4.75 6.10
C GLU A 87 21.37 3.80 5.20
N ASP A 88 21.79 2.65 5.72
CA ASP A 88 22.52 1.64 4.93
C ASP A 88 21.67 1.08 3.78
N LEU A 89 20.39 0.80 4.00
CA LEU A 89 19.46 0.37 2.95
C LEU A 89 19.34 1.42 1.84
N ILE A 90 19.17 2.70 2.22
CA ILE A 90 19.09 3.80 1.27
C ILE A 90 20.39 3.95 0.48
N ARG A 91 21.55 3.88 1.14
CA ARG A 91 22.86 3.96 0.47
C ARG A 91 23.06 2.83 -0.53
N LYS A 92 22.65 1.61 -0.18
CA LYS A 92 22.70 0.46 -1.08
C LYS A 92 21.76 0.63 -2.27
N GLU A 93 20.54 1.10 -2.04
CA GLU A 93 19.57 1.40 -3.10
C GLU A 93 20.11 2.44 -4.08
N LEU A 94 20.76 3.48 -3.57
CA LEU A 94 21.41 4.52 -4.37
C LEU A 94 22.74 4.08 -5.00
N ARG A 95 23.18 2.83 -4.75
CA ARG A 95 24.44 2.24 -5.21
C ARG A 95 25.67 3.05 -4.80
N LEU A 96 25.63 3.68 -3.62
CA LEU A 96 26.69 4.55 -3.11
C LEU A 96 27.88 3.79 -2.49
N GLN A 97 28.20 2.59 -2.99
CA GLN A 97 29.35 1.83 -2.53
C GLN A 97 30.64 2.32 -3.24
N GLY A 98 31.43 3.15 -2.56
CA GLY A 98 32.72 3.63 -3.06
C GLY A 98 33.21 4.94 -2.42
N ARG A 99 34.46 5.33 -2.70
CA ARG A 99 35.00 6.66 -2.36
C ARG A 99 34.46 7.68 -3.37
N GLY A 100 33.38 8.37 -3.01
CA GLY A 100 32.80 9.49 -3.76
C GLY A 100 32.61 10.73 -2.89
N ASN A 101 31.91 11.74 -3.41
CA ASN A 101 31.52 12.93 -2.66
C ASN A 101 30.78 12.56 -1.36
N PRO A 102 30.92 13.36 -0.29
CA PRO A 102 30.21 13.11 0.96
C PRO A 102 28.69 13.11 0.71
N PHE A 103 28.05 11.98 0.95
CA PHE A 103 26.59 11.85 0.88
C PHE A 103 25.97 12.51 2.11
N ASN A 104 25.32 13.66 1.91
CA ASN A 104 24.55 14.34 2.94
C ASN A 104 23.17 13.70 3.06
N PHE A 105 23.03 12.83 4.06
CA PHE A 105 21.81 12.07 4.25
C PHE A 105 20.59 12.94 4.59
N ASN A 106 20.77 14.06 5.31
CA ASN A 106 19.66 14.96 5.64
C ASN A 106 19.13 15.68 4.40
N GLU A 107 20.02 16.11 3.51
CA GLU A 107 19.63 16.70 2.21
C GLU A 107 18.88 15.67 1.36
N PHE A 108 19.37 14.43 1.32
CA PHE A 108 18.67 13.35 0.62
C PHE A 108 17.27 13.09 1.19
N LEU A 109 17.10 13.04 2.52
CA LEU A 109 15.78 12.85 3.12
C LEU A 109 14.82 14.00 2.78
N ASN A 110 15.32 15.24 2.71
CA ASN A 110 14.53 16.39 2.25
C ASN A 110 14.13 16.25 0.78
N GLU A 111 15.05 15.88 -0.10
CA GLU A 111 14.77 15.63 -1.52
C GLU A 111 13.74 14.50 -1.70
N LEU A 112 13.90 13.42 -0.94
CA LEU A 112 12.99 12.28 -0.91
C LEU A 112 11.58 12.72 -0.49
N ASN A 113 11.47 13.55 0.55
CA ASN A 113 10.19 14.09 0.99
C ASN A 113 9.56 15.04 -0.05
N GLU A 114 10.34 15.94 -0.65
CA GLU A 114 9.83 16.85 -1.68
C GLU A 114 9.41 16.12 -2.97
N SER A 115 9.98 14.93 -3.23
CA SER A 115 9.62 14.08 -4.36
C SER A 115 8.31 13.31 -4.16
N ILE A 116 7.71 13.36 -2.97
CA ILE A 116 6.43 12.69 -2.69
C ILE A 116 5.32 13.37 -3.51
N PRO A 117 4.58 12.61 -4.34
CA PRO A 117 3.50 13.15 -5.14
C PRO A 117 2.44 13.78 -4.23
N GLN A 118 1.93 14.94 -4.65
CA GLN A 118 0.89 15.66 -3.91
C GLN A 118 -0.52 15.25 -4.33
N PHE A 119 -0.63 14.38 -5.34
CA PHE A 119 -1.86 13.79 -5.85
C PHE A 119 -1.53 12.40 -6.42
N LEU A 120 -2.34 11.40 -6.12
CA LEU A 120 -2.22 10.06 -6.70
C LEU A 120 -3.41 9.79 -7.61
N SER A 121 -3.14 9.55 -8.88
CA SER A 121 -4.17 9.02 -9.76
C SER A 121 -4.48 7.56 -9.38
N PRO A 122 -5.75 7.13 -9.50
CA PRO A 122 -6.12 5.71 -9.42
C PRO A 122 -5.15 4.82 -10.21
N THR A 123 -4.93 5.13 -11.49
CA THR A 123 -4.09 4.33 -12.38
C THR A 123 -2.67 4.12 -11.84
N THR A 124 -2.04 5.17 -11.31
CA THR A 124 -0.67 5.12 -10.76
C THR A 124 -0.57 4.17 -9.58
N LYS A 125 -1.56 4.17 -8.68
CA LYS A 125 -1.58 3.31 -7.50
C LYS A 125 -1.67 1.84 -7.89
N GLY A 126 -2.68 1.47 -8.69
CA GLY A 126 -2.88 0.10 -9.13
C GLY A 126 -1.69 -0.45 -9.93
N GLU A 127 -1.12 0.35 -10.82
CA GLU A 127 0.07 -0.04 -11.59
C GLU A 127 1.30 -0.23 -10.69
N THR A 128 1.54 0.70 -9.76
CA THR A 128 2.68 0.59 -8.83
C THR A 128 2.58 -0.69 -8.00
N LEU A 129 1.40 -1.00 -7.47
CA LEU A 129 1.18 -2.22 -6.70
C LEU A 129 1.37 -3.46 -7.56
N ARG A 130 0.70 -3.56 -8.72
CA ARG A 130 0.82 -4.73 -9.62
C ARG A 130 2.26 -4.98 -10.08
N ASN A 131 2.99 -3.93 -10.42
CA ASN A 131 4.38 -4.02 -10.88
C ASN A 131 5.35 -4.43 -9.77
N THR A 132 5.00 -4.16 -8.51
CA THR A 132 5.85 -4.46 -7.34
C THR A 132 5.43 -5.76 -6.65
N TRP A 133 4.19 -6.19 -6.85
CA TRP A 133 3.54 -7.25 -6.07
C TRP A 133 4.30 -8.57 -6.06
N GLU A 134 4.76 -9.03 -7.23
CA GLU A 134 5.50 -10.30 -7.34
C GLU A 134 6.76 -10.35 -6.48
N TYR A 135 7.35 -9.20 -6.18
CA TYR A 135 8.57 -9.09 -5.38
C TYR A 135 8.31 -8.96 -3.87
N ILE A 136 7.11 -8.51 -3.47
CA ILE A 136 6.80 -8.19 -2.06
C ILE A 136 5.73 -9.09 -1.45
N LYS A 137 5.06 -9.93 -2.25
CA LYS A 137 3.90 -10.74 -1.83
C LYS A 137 4.16 -11.59 -0.59
N ASP A 138 5.38 -12.10 -0.42
CA ASP A 138 5.75 -12.95 0.71
C ASP A 138 5.93 -12.15 2.00
N ASP A 139 6.55 -10.97 1.93
CA ASP A 139 6.68 -10.06 3.07
C ASP A 139 5.34 -9.43 3.47
N MET A 140 4.43 -9.30 2.51
CA MET A 140 3.11 -8.68 2.67
C MET A 140 2.01 -9.62 3.21
N ARG A 141 2.31 -10.91 3.46
CA ARG A 141 1.33 -11.93 3.90
C ARG A 141 0.54 -11.57 5.17
N ASN A 142 1.11 -10.78 6.08
CA ASN A 142 0.43 -10.39 7.32
C ASN A 142 -0.52 -9.18 7.15
N ILE A 143 -0.42 -8.50 6.02
CA ILE A 143 -1.17 -7.29 5.68
C ILE A 143 -2.35 -7.62 4.77
N ILE A 144 -2.24 -8.67 3.95
CA ILE A 144 -3.29 -9.17 3.05
C ILE A 144 -3.70 -10.58 3.46
N ASP A 145 -5.01 -10.79 3.66
CA ASP A 145 -5.56 -12.04 4.21
C ASP A 145 -5.42 -13.19 3.22
N GLU A 146 -4.91 -14.37 3.62
CA GLU A 146 -4.72 -15.53 2.74
C GLU A 146 -4.01 -15.17 1.41
N ALA A 147 -2.85 -14.52 1.45
CA ALA A 147 -2.20 -13.92 0.27
C ALA A 147 -1.97 -14.90 -0.91
N ASP A 148 -1.92 -16.20 -0.66
CA ASP A 148 -1.80 -17.28 -1.65
C ASP A 148 -3.09 -17.52 -2.46
N ARG A 149 -4.25 -17.09 -1.95
CA ARG A 149 -5.54 -17.18 -2.66
C ARG A 149 -5.75 -15.94 -3.53
N THR A 150 -5.36 -16.06 -4.79
CA THR A 150 -5.35 -14.97 -5.78
C THR A 150 -6.53 -15.01 -6.76
N ILE A 151 -7.23 -16.14 -6.85
CA ILE A 151 -8.34 -16.34 -7.79
C ILE A 151 -9.65 -15.90 -7.13
N LEU A 152 -10.25 -14.82 -7.62
CA LEU A 152 -11.55 -14.33 -7.14
C LEU A 152 -12.68 -15.20 -7.69
N ILE A 153 -13.49 -15.79 -6.81
CA ILE A 153 -14.61 -16.68 -7.21
C ILE A 153 -15.99 -16.09 -6.96
N GLY A 154 -16.08 -14.94 -6.28
CA GLY A 154 -17.31 -14.16 -6.17
C GLY A 154 -17.57 -13.55 -4.79
N LEU A 155 -18.83 -13.21 -4.57
CA LEU A 155 -19.32 -12.57 -3.34
C LEU A 155 -19.82 -13.59 -2.32
N LYS A 156 -19.63 -13.30 -1.04
CA LYS A 156 -20.07 -14.12 0.08
C LYS A 156 -20.69 -13.25 1.16
N LYS A 157 -21.98 -13.47 1.45
CA LYS A 157 -22.65 -12.83 2.59
C LYS A 157 -22.10 -13.43 3.89
N LEU A 158 -21.75 -12.56 4.84
CA LEU A 158 -21.26 -12.98 6.14
C LEU A 158 -22.42 -13.18 7.13
N PRO A 159 -22.23 -14.02 8.16
CA PRO A 159 -23.18 -14.11 9.28
C PRO A 159 -23.38 -12.75 9.96
N GLU A 160 -24.56 -12.51 10.55
CA GLU A 160 -24.94 -11.22 11.16
C GLU A 160 -23.93 -10.65 12.18
N LYS A 161 -23.19 -11.52 12.89
CA LYS A 161 -22.21 -11.12 13.91
C LYS A 161 -20.79 -10.94 13.36
N SER A 162 -20.57 -11.19 12.07
CA SER A 162 -19.27 -11.03 11.40
C SER A 162 -19.24 -9.73 10.60
N ARG A 163 -18.05 -9.26 10.23
CA ARG A 163 -17.85 -8.10 9.34
C ARG A 163 -16.82 -8.42 8.26
N PRO A 164 -16.91 -7.80 7.06
CA PRO A 164 -15.92 -7.98 6.02
C PRO A 164 -14.58 -7.37 6.45
N LYS A 165 -13.51 -8.15 6.35
CA LYS A 165 -12.17 -7.71 6.76
C LYS A 165 -11.52 -6.88 5.67
N ASP A 166 -10.94 -5.73 6.02
CA ASP A 166 -10.26 -4.85 5.07
C ASP A 166 -9.15 -5.59 4.30
N LYS A 167 -8.41 -6.47 4.98
CA LYS A 167 -7.32 -7.27 4.38
C LYS A 167 -7.78 -8.20 3.26
N THR A 168 -9.00 -8.73 3.33
CA THR A 168 -9.57 -9.61 2.29
C THR A 168 -10.03 -8.78 1.08
N LEU A 169 -10.54 -7.58 1.32
CA LEU A 169 -11.05 -6.68 0.30
C LEU A 169 -9.92 -5.98 -0.49
N ARG A 170 -8.80 -5.68 0.18
CA ARG A 170 -7.57 -5.13 -0.45
C ARG A 170 -7.08 -5.91 -1.67
N LYS A 171 -7.37 -7.21 -1.73
CA LYS A 171 -7.02 -8.06 -2.87
C LYS A 171 -7.62 -7.61 -4.19
N LEU A 172 -8.74 -6.88 -4.18
CA LEU A 172 -9.30 -6.31 -5.42
C LEU A 172 -8.32 -5.36 -6.10
N TYR A 173 -7.61 -4.51 -5.34
CA TYR A 173 -6.61 -3.59 -5.90
C TYR A 173 -5.41 -4.30 -6.52
N LEU A 174 -5.17 -5.56 -6.13
CA LEU A 174 -3.99 -6.33 -6.55
C LEU A 174 -4.27 -7.25 -7.73
N TYR A 175 -5.40 -7.96 -7.67
CA TYR A 175 -5.67 -9.09 -8.57
C TYR A 175 -6.77 -8.84 -9.58
N ILE A 176 -7.46 -7.69 -9.51
CA ILE A 176 -8.56 -7.36 -10.41
C ILE A 176 -8.27 -6.08 -11.16
N ASN A 177 -8.44 -6.13 -12.48
CA ASN A 177 -8.40 -4.95 -13.33
C ASN A 177 -9.75 -4.21 -13.21
N GLY A 178 -9.74 -3.07 -12.53
CA GLY A 178 -10.85 -2.12 -12.43
C GLY A 178 -10.31 -0.72 -12.22
N CYS A 179 -11.14 0.31 -12.42
CA CYS A 179 -10.81 1.66 -11.98
C CYS A 179 -10.81 1.67 -10.45
N ASP A 180 -9.77 2.22 -9.82
CA ASP A 180 -9.69 2.14 -8.35
C ASP A 180 -10.81 2.91 -7.64
N ASN A 181 -11.40 3.92 -8.28
CA ASN A 181 -12.60 4.58 -7.76
C ASN A 181 -13.77 3.60 -7.72
N ASP A 182 -14.02 2.87 -8.82
CA ASP A 182 -15.10 1.88 -8.88
C ASP A 182 -14.87 0.74 -7.86
N ILE A 183 -13.61 0.31 -7.69
CA ILE A 183 -13.25 -0.69 -6.68
C ILE A 183 -13.51 -0.15 -5.26
N SER A 184 -13.19 1.11 -4.99
CA SER A 184 -13.42 1.75 -3.68
C SER A 184 -14.91 1.84 -3.36
N ASP A 185 -15.71 2.35 -4.30
CA ASP A 185 -17.17 2.48 -4.17
C ASP A 185 -17.82 1.10 -4.00
N PHE A 186 -17.33 0.11 -4.75
CA PHE A 186 -17.77 -1.27 -4.62
C PHE A 186 -17.46 -1.88 -3.25
N ILE A 187 -16.24 -1.67 -2.74
CA ILE A 187 -15.82 -2.15 -1.41
C ILE A 187 -16.71 -1.58 -0.31
N GLU A 188 -17.03 -0.30 -0.36
CA GLU A 188 -17.94 0.32 0.62
C GLU A 188 -19.36 -0.27 0.50
N SER A 189 -19.86 -0.42 -0.73
CA SER A 189 -21.18 -0.99 -0.98
C SER A 189 -21.33 -2.42 -0.44
N ILE A 190 -20.31 -3.28 -0.60
CA ILE A 190 -20.35 -4.65 -0.06
C ILE A 190 -20.20 -4.66 1.48
N LYS A 191 -19.43 -3.73 2.06
CA LYS A 191 -19.29 -3.60 3.52
C LYS A 191 -20.62 -3.26 4.18
N GLU A 192 -21.36 -2.29 3.62
CA GLU A 192 -22.67 -1.89 4.13
C GLU A 192 -23.68 -3.04 4.16
N ARG A 193 -23.54 -4.02 3.25
CA ARG A 193 -24.42 -5.20 3.17
C ARG A 193 -23.87 -6.43 3.90
N ASN A 194 -22.79 -6.28 4.66
CA ASN A 194 -22.08 -7.38 5.33
C ASN A 194 -21.66 -8.51 4.35
N ILE A 195 -21.14 -8.12 3.19
CA ILE A 195 -20.67 -9.01 2.12
C ILE A 195 -19.14 -8.92 2.05
N THR A 196 -18.48 -10.06 1.90
CA THR A 196 -17.05 -10.19 1.63
C THR A 196 -16.81 -10.85 0.27
N LEU A 197 -15.54 -10.96 -0.10
CA LEU A 197 -15.09 -11.64 -1.31
C LEU A 197 -14.56 -13.03 -0.98
N ALA A 198 -14.90 -13.98 -1.85
CA ALA A 198 -14.39 -15.35 -1.78
C ALA A 198 -13.22 -15.50 -2.75
N TRP A 199 -12.06 -15.89 -2.21
CA TRP A 199 -10.83 -16.11 -2.96
C TRP A 199 -10.40 -17.59 -2.86
N THR A 200 -9.73 -18.10 -3.89
CA THR A 200 -9.16 -19.46 -3.92
C THR A 200 -7.77 -19.45 -4.55
N ASN A 201 -7.03 -20.54 -4.35
CA ASN A 201 -5.76 -20.84 -5.00
C ASN A 201 -5.87 -22.07 -5.93
N ASP A 202 -7.08 -22.63 -6.11
CA ASP A 202 -7.31 -23.77 -7.01
C ASP A 202 -7.35 -23.29 -8.48
N PRO A 203 -6.35 -23.63 -9.31
CA PRO A 203 -6.25 -23.15 -10.70
C PRO A 203 -7.37 -23.68 -11.60
N ARG A 204 -8.16 -24.66 -11.14
CA ARG A 204 -9.32 -25.18 -11.89
C ARG A 204 -10.55 -24.28 -11.80
N ARG A 205 -10.53 -23.26 -10.94
CA ARG A 205 -11.63 -22.33 -10.74
C ARG A 205 -11.52 -21.15 -11.71
N THR A 206 -12.64 -20.78 -12.33
CA THR A 206 -12.70 -19.61 -13.22
C THR A 206 -12.69 -18.33 -12.38
N ALA A 207 -11.70 -17.47 -12.62
CA ALA A 207 -11.64 -16.15 -12.01
C ALA A 207 -12.80 -15.27 -12.49
N LYS A 208 -13.49 -14.60 -11.56
CA LYS A 208 -14.49 -13.59 -11.88
C LYS A 208 -13.83 -12.27 -12.24
N THR A 209 -14.35 -11.61 -13.27
CA THR A 209 -13.98 -10.23 -13.60
C THR A 209 -14.71 -9.23 -12.71
N PHE A 210 -14.22 -7.99 -12.66
CA PHE A 210 -14.88 -6.93 -11.90
C PHE A 210 -16.34 -6.70 -12.38
N ALA A 211 -16.57 -6.70 -13.69
CA ALA A 211 -17.91 -6.55 -14.27
C ALA A 211 -18.88 -7.66 -13.83
N GLN A 212 -18.39 -8.90 -13.69
CA GLN A 212 -19.19 -10.01 -13.18
C GLN A 212 -19.55 -9.81 -11.70
N LEU A 213 -18.64 -9.29 -10.88
CA LEU A 213 -18.94 -8.96 -9.48
C LEU A 213 -20.02 -7.88 -9.35
N LEU A 214 -19.94 -6.83 -10.16
CA LEU A 214 -20.94 -5.76 -10.16
C LEU A 214 -22.32 -6.34 -10.49
N THR A 215 -22.39 -7.23 -11.49
CA THR A 215 -23.62 -7.92 -11.88
C THR A 215 -24.13 -8.82 -10.75
N ASP A 216 -23.27 -9.63 -10.14
CA ASP A 216 -23.63 -10.48 -9.00
C ASP A 216 -24.16 -9.65 -7.82
N PHE A 217 -23.52 -8.51 -7.53
CA PHE A 217 -23.89 -7.63 -6.44
C PHE A 217 -25.26 -6.96 -6.65
N SER A 218 -25.54 -6.55 -7.88
CA SER A 218 -26.86 -6.04 -8.27
C SER A 218 -27.95 -7.11 -8.13
N ASN A 219 -27.64 -8.37 -8.43
CA ASN A 219 -28.58 -9.49 -8.34
C ASN A 219 -28.77 -10.03 -6.90
N MET A 220 -27.96 -9.60 -5.94
CA MET A 220 -28.08 -9.97 -4.52
C MET A 220 -29.05 -9.08 -3.73
N GLN A 221 -29.86 -8.25 -4.42
CA GLN A 221 -30.95 -7.48 -3.81
C GLN A 221 -32.04 -8.38 -3.20
#